data_AF-M6G102-F1
#
_entry.id   AF-M6G102-F1
#
_cell.length_a   1.000
_cell.length_b   1.000
_cell.length_c   1.000
_cell.angle_alpha   90.00
_cell.angle_beta   90.00
_cell.angle_gamma   90.00
#
_symmetry.space_group_name_H-M   'P 1'
#
loop_
_entity.id
_entity.type
_entity.pdbx_description
1 polymer ?
#
loop_
_entity_poly.entity_id
_entity_poly.type
_entity_poly.pdbx_seq_one_letter_code
_entity_poly.pdbx_strand_id
1 'polypeptide(L)'
;MGSMYKEQKKTNRILTEQSKLNAKVAKESLDLQNRQNAELERQNFLLEQEQRNREYQKYLRDFIFEMKKFAEEIGSGKYSEIPAYTAARIVKARIESEGISSQSFEQIQDKEYYSQTIVSLDKVLESASPKAITEGDLYFEKYEGFLKSIDRKEFAKDYFTNWGKHFLFTLQPNGNSFQKKISFLAVGLFSVSIILTFFPLPILGGLIGLAVTYIWLQKRISRDYSALFSSLSIQTNSISGIMASKKATQVIEDSIFETENELRKYRQNNFPEIEKYELPR
;
A
#
# COMPACT_ATOMS: atom_id res chain seq x y z
N MET A 1 81.30 -10.08 -24.18
CA MET A 1 80.20 -9.99 -23.18
C MET A 1 79.29 -8.76 -23.32
N GLY A 2 79.66 -7.71 -24.09
CA GLY A 2 78.86 -6.46 -24.17
C GLY A 2 77.65 -6.44 -25.12
N SER A 3 77.50 -7.37 -26.07
CA SER A 3 76.33 -7.39 -26.99
C SER A 3 75.10 -8.06 -26.37
N MET A 4 75.30 -9.17 -25.65
CA MET A 4 74.22 -9.96 -25.03
C MET A 4 73.45 -9.15 -23.96
N TYR A 5 74.15 -8.32 -23.18
CA TYR A 5 73.54 -7.44 -22.18
C TYR A 5 72.71 -6.31 -22.81
N LYS A 6 73.14 -5.78 -23.96
CA LYS A 6 72.39 -4.77 -24.71
C LYS A 6 71.12 -5.38 -25.34
N GLU A 7 71.19 -6.60 -25.81
CA GLU A 7 70.02 -7.34 -26.33
C GLU A 7 69.02 -7.66 -25.22
N GLN A 8 69.45 -8.18 -24.07
CA GLN A 8 68.56 -8.40 -22.91
C GLN A 8 67.85 -7.13 -22.46
N LYS A 9 68.56 -5.99 -22.39
CA LYS A 9 67.96 -4.69 -22.02
C LYS A 9 66.93 -4.22 -23.05
N LYS A 10 67.15 -4.48 -24.35
CA LYS A 10 66.20 -4.17 -25.43
C LYS A 10 64.95 -5.06 -25.33
N THR A 11 65.13 -6.36 -25.11
CA THR A 11 64.02 -7.31 -24.93
C THR A 11 63.16 -6.97 -23.71
N ASN A 12 63.77 -6.67 -22.56
CA ASN A 12 63.03 -6.26 -21.36
C ASN A 12 62.24 -4.97 -21.55
N ARG A 13 62.78 -4.01 -22.31
CA ARG A 13 62.06 -2.77 -22.64
C ARG A 13 60.82 -3.05 -23.52
N ILE A 14 60.97 -3.89 -24.54
CA ILE A 14 59.85 -4.30 -25.41
C ILE A 14 58.76 -5.03 -24.61
N LEU A 15 59.15 -5.97 -23.75
CA LEU A 15 58.20 -6.70 -22.88
C LEU A 15 57.47 -5.77 -21.90
N THR A 16 58.17 -4.77 -21.36
CA THR A 16 57.56 -3.77 -20.46
C THR A 16 56.59 -2.86 -21.20
N GLU A 17 56.93 -2.41 -22.42
CA GLU A 17 56.05 -1.59 -23.26
C GLU A 17 54.81 -2.39 -23.72
N GLN A 18 54.97 -3.68 -24.08
CA GLN A 18 53.85 -4.58 -24.37
C GLN A 18 52.94 -4.80 -23.16
N SER A 19 53.52 -5.03 -21.96
CA SER A 19 52.74 -5.18 -20.73
C SER A 19 51.91 -3.92 -20.42
N LYS A 20 52.49 -2.72 -20.59
CA LYS A 20 51.77 -1.45 -20.42
C LYS A 20 50.67 -1.25 -21.44
N LEU A 21 50.91 -1.59 -22.71
CA LEU A 21 49.90 -1.55 -23.76
C LEU A 21 48.74 -2.51 -23.46
N ASN A 22 49.04 -3.75 -23.07
CA ASN A 22 48.03 -4.74 -22.71
C ASN A 22 47.20 -4.29 -21.49
N ALA A 23 47.84 -3.71 -20.47
CA ALA A 23 47.14 -3.16 -19.32
C ALA A 23 46.23 -1.98 -19.69
N LYS A 24 46.68 -1.11 -20.61
CA LYS A 24 45.88 0.01 -21.12
C LYS A 24 44.65 -0.51 -21.89
N VAL A 25 44.84 -1.47 -22.80
CA VAL A 25 43.76 -2.09 -23.57
C VAL A 25 42.76 -2.79 -22.65
N ALA A 26 43.22 -3.54 -21.64
CA ALA A 26 42.36 -4.21 -20.68
C ALA A 26 41.52 -3.23 -19.84
N LYS A 27 42.11 -2.10 -19.44
CA LYS A 27 41.39 -1.04 -18.73
C LYS A 27 40.35 -0.37 -19.63
N GLU A 28 40.71 -0.04 -20.86
CA GLU A 28 39.78 0.55 -21.84
C GLU A 28 38.62 -0.41 -22.17
N SER A 29 38.88 -1.72 -22.27
CA SER A 29 37.83 -2.72 -22.46
C SER A 29 36.89 -2.84 -21.26
N LEU A 30 37.43 -2.78 -20.03
CA LEU A 30 36.63 -2.81 -18.81
C LEU A 30 35.76 -1.54 -18.68
N ASP A 31 36.33 -0.38 -18.97
CA ASP A 31 35.60 0.89 -18.96
C ASP A 31 34.48 0.91 -20.01
N LEU A 32 34.71 0.32 -21.19
CA LEU A 32 33.69 0.18 -22.24
C LEU A 32 32.58 -0.80 -21.82
N GLN A 33 32.94 -1.94 -21.23
CA GLN A 33 31.98 -2.90 -20.68
C GLN A 33 31.12 -2.27 -19.57
N ASN A 34 31.74 -1.51 -18.66
CA ASN A 34 31.01 -0.82 -17.59
C ASN A 34 30.03 0.22 -18.15
N ARG A 35 30.40 0.94 -19.20
CA ARG A 35 29.48 1.89 -19.88
C ARG A 35 28.32 1.17 -20.54
N GLN A 36 28.58 0.05 -21.23
CA GLN A 36 27.53 -0.77 -21.84
C GLN A 36 26.57 -1.33 -20.79
N ASN A 37 27.09 -1.82 -19.66
CA ASN A 37 26.28 -2.31 -18.55
C ASN A 37 25.40 -1.19 -17.96
N ALA A 38 25.97 0.00 -17.71
CA ALA A 38 25.20 1.13 -17.20
C ALA A 38 24.10 1.60 -18.17
N GLU A 39 24.35 1.53 -19.48
CA GLU A 39 23.36 1.85 -20.50
C GLU A 39 22.25 0.79 -20.58
N LEU A 40 22.59 -0.50 -20.45
CA LEU A 40 21.62 -1.59 -20.35
C LEU A 40 20.73 -1.46 -19.11
N GLU A 41 21.30 -1.15 -17.95
CA GLU A 41 20.54 -0.89 -16.72
C GLU A 41 19.55 0.27 -16.91
N ARG A 42 19.99 1.36 -17.56
CA ARG A 42 19.13 2.49 -17.87
C ARG A 42 18.00 2.12 -18.84
N GLN A 43 18.30 1.35 -19.88
CA GLN A 43 17.29 0.87 -20.84
C GLN A 43 16.26 -0.04 -20.16
N ASN A 44 16.71 -0.98 -19.33
CA ASN A 44 15.83 -1.86 -18.56
C ASN A 44 14.92 -1.05 -17.63
N PHE A 45 15.46 -0.05 -16.93
CA PHE A 45 14.66 0.82 -16.07
C PHE A 45 13.57 1.57 -16.85
N LEU A 46 13.89 2.11 -18.03
CA LEU A 46 12.92 2.80 -18.89
C LEU A 46 11.85 1.85 -19.40
N LEU A 47 12.23 0.63 -19.81
CA LEU A 47 11.28 -0.40 -20.25
C LEU A 47 10.34 -0.83 -19.13
N GLU A 48 10.84 -1.03 -17.91
CA GLU A 48 10.01 -1.33 -16.73
C GLU A 48 9.06 -0.17 -16.42
N GLN A 49 9.52 1.07 -16.54
CA GLN A 49 8.67 2.24 -16.34
C GLN A 49 7.57 2.32 -17.40
N GLU A 50 7.90 2.08 -18.68
CA GLU A 50 6.94 2.07 -19.77
C GLU A 50 5.91 0.94 -19.60
N GLN A 51 6.35 -0.25 -19.17
CA GLN A 51 5.46 -1.35 -18.83
C GLN A 51 4.50 -0.98 -17.70
N ARG A 52 5.00 -0.43 -16.59
CA ARG A 52 4.15 0.06 -15.50
C ARG A 52 3.15 1.12 -15.96
N ASN A 53 3.58 2.05 -16.82
CA ASN A 53 2.70 3.08 -17.37
C ASN A 53 1.61 2.46 -18.25
N ARG A 54 1.95 1.48 -19.10
CA ARG A 54 0.96 0.76 -19.93
C ARG A 54 -0.05 -0.02 -19.08
N GLU A 55 0.41 -0.71 -18.05
CA GLU A 55 -0.47 -1.43 -17.13
C GLU A 55 -1.41 -0.47 -16.40
N TYR A 56 -0.89 0.67 -15.94
CA TYR A 56 -1.68 1.71 -15.31
C TYR A 56 -2.72 2.32 -16.28
N GLN A 57 -2.34 2.66 -17.50
CA GLN A 57 -3.28 3.17 -18.51
C GLN A 57 -4.35 2.12 -18.87
N LYS A 58 -3.99 0.84 -18.93
CA LYS A 58 -4.96 -0.25 -19.12
C LYS A 58 -5.95 -0.32 -17.95
N TYR A 59 -5.46 -0.30 -16.71
CA TYR A 59 -6.31 -0.26 -15.52
C TYR A 59 -7.27 0.93 -15.56
N LEU A 60 -6.78 2.13 -15.85
CA LEU A 60 -7.62 3.33 -15.96
C LEU A 60 -8.72 3.17 -17.00
N ARG A 61 -8.38 2.62 -18.18
CA ARG A 61 -9.36 2.36 -19.23
C ARG A 61 -10.43 1.36 -18.80
N ASP A 62 -10.02 0.23 -18.25
CA ASP A 62 -10.95 -0.83 -17.82
C ASP A 62 -11.89 -0.28 -16.72
N PHE A 63 -11.34 0.49 -15.79
CA PHE A 63 -12.09 1.18 -14.74
C PHE A 63 -13.11 2.17 -15.30
N ILE A 64 -12.69 3.11 -16.17
CA ILE A 64 -13.62 4.13 -16.67
C ILE A 64 -14.70 3.54 -17.57
N PHE A 65 -14.38 2.46 -18.29
CA PHE A 65 -15.36 1.73 -19.09
C PHE A 65 -16.45 1.09 -18.22
N GLU A 66 -16.06 0.50 -17.08
CA GLU A 66 -17.00 -0.01 -16.08
C GLU A 66 -17.89 1.12 -15.53
N MET A 67 -17.28 2.24 -15.11
CA MET A 67 -18.01 3.37 -14.54
C MET A 67 -18.98 4.00 -15.57
N LYS A 68 -18.58 4.08 -16.84
CA LYS A 68 -19.45 4.52 -17.94
C LYS A 68 -20.67 3.63 -18.08
N LYS A 69 -20.48 2.31 -18.10
CA LYS A 69 -21.58 1.34 -18.17
C LYS A 69 -22.55 1.50 -16.99
N PHE A 70 -22.01 1.74 -15.80
CA PHE A 70 -22.84 2.00 -14.62
C PHE A 70 -23.64 3.31 -14.74
N ALA A 71 -22.99 4.39 -15.16
CA ALA A 71 -23.66 5.68 -15.35
C ALA A 71 -24.79 5.61 -16.39
N GLU A 72 -24.56 4.91 -17.51
CA GLU A 72 -25.58 4.66 -18.55
C GLU A 72 -26.77 3.86 -18.00
N GLU A 73 -26.49 2.81 -17.21
CA GLU A 73 -27.56 2.00 -16.63
C GLU A 73 -28.37 2.76 -15.59
N ILE A 74 -27.71 3.52 -14.71
CA ILE A 74 -28.38 4.35 -13.70
C ILE A 74 -29.24 5.43 -14.40
N GLY A 75 -28.69 6.09 -15.42
CA GLY A 75 -29.39 7.11 -16.21
C GLY A 75 -30.52 6.61 -17.11
N SER A 76 -30.64 5.29 -17.29
CA SER A 76 -31.67 4.69 -18.16
C SER A 76 -33.10 4.75 -17.59
N GLY A 77 -33.27 5.16 -16.33
CA GLY A 77 -34.57 5.19 -15.65
C GLY A 77 -35.06 3.82 -15.19
N LYS A 78 -34.19 2.81 -15.21
CA LYS A 78 -34.49 1.44 -14.74
C LYS A 78 -34.77 1.35 -13.25
N TYR A 79 -34.17 2.24 -12.45
CA TYR A 79 -34.29 2.29 -11.00
C TYR A 79 -35.29 3.36 -10.57
N SER A 80 -35.91 3.18 -9.40
CA SER A 80 -36.63 4.27 -8.75
C SER A 80 -35.64 5.38 -8.34
N GLU A 81 -36.17 6.57 -8.10
CA GLU A 81 -35.36 7.79 -7.92
C GLU A 81 -34.31 7.67 -6.79
N ILE A 82 -34.69 7.11 -5.63
CA ILE A 82 -33.82 7.02 -4.45
C ILE A 82 -32.64 6.04 -4.69
N PRO A 83 -32.86 4.78 -5.14
CA PRO A 83 -31.77 3.90 -5.55
C PRO A 83 -30.91 4.47 -6.68
N ALA A 84 -31.51 5.13 -7.68
CA ALA A 84 -30.76 5.73 -8.79
C ALA A 84 -29.81 6.83 -8.30
N TYR A 85 -30.30 7.73 -7.44
CA TYR A 85 -29.49 8.76 -6.79
C TYR A 85 -28.36 8.14 -5.96
N THR A 86 -28.70 7.16 -5.13
CA THR A 86 -27.74 6.47 -4.25
C THR A 86 -26.64 5.78 -5.05
N ALA A 87 -27.00 5.04 -6.11
CA ALA A 87 -26.05 4.40 -7.00
C ALA A 87 -25.16 5.44 -7.71
N ALA A 88 -25.72 6.54 -8.20
CA ALA A 88 -24.95 7.60 -8.84
C ALA A 88 -23.94 8.21 -7.86
N ARG A 89 -24.33 8.42 -6.60
CA ARG A 89 -23.46 8.95 -5.54
C ARG A 89 -22.29 8.02 -5.25
N ILE A 90 -22.55 6.71 -5.16
CA ILE A 90 -21.54 5.67 -4.92
C ILE A 90 -20.55 5.59 -6.09
N VAL A 91 -21.03 5.52 -7.33
CA VAL A 91 -20.19 5.46 -8.53
C VAL A 91 -19.33 6.73 -8.64
N LYS A 92 -19.92 7.91 -8.40
CA LYS A 92 -19.17 9.17 -8.43
C LYS A 92 -18.09 9.22 -7.35
N ALA A 93 -18.41 8.81 -6.12
CA ALA A 93 -17.44 8.75 -5.03
C ALA A 93 -16.29 7.76 -5.33
N ARG A 94 -16.57 6.64 -6.00
CA ARG A 94 -15.55 5.67 -6.45
C ARG A 94 -14.60 6.28 -7.47
N ILE A 95 -15.10 7.11 -8.40
CA ILE A 95 -14.23 7.82 -9.35
C ILE A 95 -13.35 8.85 -8.62
N GLU A 96 -13.94 9.59 -7.68
CA GLU A 96 -13.25 10.60 -6.89
C GLU A 96 -12.16 10.00 -5.99
N SER A 97 -12.40 8.83 -5.38
CA SER A 97 -11.44 8.17 -4.49
C SER A 97 -10.21 7.63 -5.22
N GLU A 98 -10.34 7.25 -6.50
CA GLU A 98 -9.20 6.88 -7.34
C GLU A 98 -8.33 8.11 -7.73
N GLY A 99 -8.79 9.33 -7.45
CA GLY A 99 -8.08 10.55 -7.83
C GLY A 99 -7.95 10.73 -9.35
N ILE A 100 -8.83 10.08 -10.12
CA ILE A 100 -8.80 10.09 -11.57
C ILE A 100 -9.52 11.33 -12.10
N SER A 101 -8.86 12.02 -13.04
CA SER A 101 -9.45 13.09 -13.83
C SER A 101 -9.35 12.75 -15.31
N SER A 102 -9.98 13.56 -16.17
CA SER A 102 -9.78 13.44 -17.62
C SER A 102 -8.32 13.58 -18.04
N GLN A 103 -7.46 14.22 -17.24
CA GLN A 103 -6.03 14.36 -17.53
C GLN A 103 -5.23 13.08 -17.25
N SER A 104 -5.78 12.14 -16.48
CA SER A 104 -5.12 10.88 -16.14
C SER A 104 -4.99 9.93 -17.34
N PHE A 105 -5.81 10.12 -18.37
CA PHE A 105 -5.84 9.28 -19.56
C PHE A 105 -4.94 9.83 -20.67
N GLU A 106 -4.25 8.95 -21.38
CA GLU A 106 -3.46 9.33 -22.55
C GLU A 106 -4.34 9.49 -23.81
N GLN A 107 -5.28 8.57 -24.02
CA GLN A 107 -6.09 8.52 -25.24
C GLN A 107 -7.31 9.45 -25.16
N ILE A 108 -7.56 10.18 -26.24
CA ILE A 108 -8.68 11.16 -26.32
C ILE A 108 -10.04 10.49 -26.07
N GLN A 109 -10.24 9.28 -26.60
CA GLN A 109 -11.49 8.54 -26.42
C GLN A 109 -11.77 8.22 -24.94
N ASP A 110 -10.74 7.82 -24.19
CA ASP A 110 -10.87 7.50 -22.76
C ASP A 110 -11.19 8.77 -21.94
N LYS A 111 -10.67 9.94 -22.35
CA LYS A 111 -11.02 11.25 -21.76
C LYS A 111 -12.48 11.62 -22.01
N GLU A 112 -12.97 11.33 -23.22
CA GLU A 112 -14.35 11.59 -23.59
C GLU A 112 -15.29 10.66 -22.80
N TYR A 113 -14.95 9.38 -22.65
CA TYR A 113 -15.68 8.45 -21.79
C TYR A 113 -15.75 8.92 -20.34
N TYR A 114 -14.65 9.40 -19.78
CA TYR A 114 -14.66 10.00 -18.45
C TYR A 114 -15.64 11.17 -18.38
N SER A 115 -15.54 12.11 -19.32
CA SER A 115 -16.36 13.33 -19.31
C SER A 115 -17.85 13.01 -19.44
N GLN A 116 -18.23 12.11 -20.35
CA GLN A 116 -19.61 11.65 -20.52
C GLN A 116 -20.15 10.92 -19.29
N THR A 117 -19.29 10.14 -18.62
CA THR A 117 -19.64 9.42 -17.38
C THR A 117 -20.00 10.41 -16.28
N ILE A 118 -19.14 11.40 -16.03
CA ILE A 118 -19.37 12.42 -15.00
C ILE A 118 -20.64 13.22 -15.29
N VAL A 119 -20.82 13.70 -16.53
CA VAL A 119 -22.03 14.45 -16.93
C VAL A 119 -23.30 13.63 -16.72
N SER A 120 -23.28 12.33 -17.04
CA SER A 120 -24.44 11.46 -16.86
C SER A 120 -24.78 11.26 -15.39
N LEU A 121 -23.78 11.06 -14.53
CA LEU A 121 -23.96 10.93 -13.08
C LEU A 121 -24.47 12.24 -12.47
N ASP A 122 -23.88 13.38 -12.85
CA ASP A 122 -24.27 14.71 -12.38
C ASP A 122 -25.73 15.00 -12.72
N LYS A 123 -26.16 14.67 -13.94
CA LYS A 123 -27.56 14.83 -14.34
C LYS A 123 -28.52 14.05 -13.43
N VAL A 124 -28.17 12.82 -13.05
CA VAL A 124 -28.99 12.01 -12.12
C VAL A 124 -29.05 12.69 -10.75
N LEU A 125 -27.90 13.12 -10.22
CA LEU A 125 -27.80 13.76 -8.92
C LEU A 125 -28.52 15.12 -8.85
N GLU A 126 -28.41 15.94 -9.89
CA GLU A 126 -29.00 17.28 -9.97
C GLU A 126 -30.52 17.25 -10.21
N SER A 127 -31.01 16.20 -10.89
CA SER A 127 -32.45 16.03 -11.16
C SER A 127 -33.23 15.40 -10.00
N ALA A 128 -32.54 14.95 -8.94
CA ALA A 128 -33.15 14.23 -7.83
C ALA A 128 -33.99 15.14 -6.92
N SER A 129 -35.12 14.61 -6.46
CA SER A 129 -35.98 15.27 -5.49
C SER A 129 -35.28 15.45 -4.13
N PRO A 130 -35.67 16.46 -3.32
CA PRO A 130 -35.12 16.64 -1.98
C PRO A 130 -35.23 15.41 -1.08
N LYS A 131 -36.28 14.60 -1.28
CA LYS A 131 -36.46 13.33 -0.57
C LYS A 131 -35.41 12.30 -0.98
N ALA A 132 -35.18 12.12 -2.28
CA ALA A 132 -34.18 11.20 -2.79
C ALA A 132 -32.77 11.58 -2.35
N ILE A 133 -32.45 12.89 -2.34
CA ILE A 133 -31.19 13.41 -1.82
C ILE A 133 -31.03 13.04 -0.34
N THR A 134 -32.03 13.35 0.50
CA THR A 134 -31.94 13.12 1.95
C THR A 134 -31.79 11.64 2.30
N GLU A 135 -32.61 10.77 1.70
CA GLU A 135 -32.57 9.32 1.99
C GLU A 135 -31.32 8.66 1.39
N GLY A 136 -30.92 9.07 0.19
CA GLY A 136 -29.74 8.53 -0.47
C GLY A 136 -28.43 8.98 0.17
N ASP A 137 -28.32 10.24 0.60
CA ASP A 137 -27.14 10.72 1.34
C ASP A 137 -27.02 10.02 2.70
N LEU A 138 -28.13 9.82 3.41
CA LEU A 138 -28.14 9.05 4.66
C LEU A 138 -27.67 7.61 4.43
N TYR A 139 -28.09 6.99 3.32
CA TYR A 139 -27.61 5.67 2.96
C TYR A 139 -26.11 5.68 2.69
N PHE A 140 -25.68 6.59 1.82
CA PHE A 140 -24.30 6.73 1.38
C PHE A 140 -23.35 6.99 2.55
N GLU A 141 -23.73 7.88 3.49
CA GLU A 141 -22.93 8.17 4.68
C GLU A 141 -22.70 6.92 5.54
N LYS A 142 -23.75 6.12 5.74
CA LYS A 142 -23.66 4.88 6.51
C LYS A 142 -22.85 3.81 5.78
N TYR A 143 -23.04 3.67 4.47
CA TYR A 143 -22.23 2.80 3.61
C TYR A 143 -20.74 3.15 3.67
N GLU A 144 -20.40 4.43 3.49
CA GLU A 144 -19.04 4.98 3.63
C GLU A 144 -18.47 4.75 5.04
N GLY A 145 -19.31 4.87 6.06
CA GLY A 145 -18.94 4.57 7.45
C GLY A 145 -18.48 3.12 7.64
N PHE A 146 -19.18 2.16 7.03
CA PHE A 146 -18.76 0.75 7.03
C PHE A 146 -17.42 0.57 6.31
N LEU A 147 -17.27 1.12 5.10
CA LEU A 147 -16.03 1.01 4.34
C LEU A 147 -14.82 1.56 5.11
N LYS A 148 -14.94 2.77 5.68
CA LYS A 148 -13.89 3.38 6.49
C LYS A 148 -13.56 2.56 7.74
N SER A 149 -14.57 1.94 8.35
CA SER A 149 -14.39 1.06 9.50
C SER A 149 -13.58 -0.19 9.13
N ILE A 150 -13.91 -0.81 7.99
CA ILE A 150 -13.18 -1.97 7.45
C ILE A 150 -11.74 -1.59 7.11
N ASP A 151 -11.52 -0.51 6.35
CA ASP A 151 -10.17 -0.06 5.95
C ASP A 151 -9.27 0.22 7.18
N ARG A 152 -9.84 0.84 8.22
CA ARG A 152 -9.12 1.08 9.49
C ARG A 152 -8.72 -0.23 10.17
N LYS A 153 -9.61 -1.22 10.17
CA LYS A 153 -9.31 -2.54 10.74
C LYS A 153 -8.28 -3.29 9.90
N GLU A 154 -8.37 -3.25 8.57
CA GLU A 154 -7.39 -3.85 7.66
C GLU A 154 -6.00 -3.25 7.86
N PHE A 155 -5.90 -1.93 7.99
CA PHE A 155 -4.65 -1.25 8.30
C PHE A 155 -4.06 -1.72 9.65
N ALA A 156 -4.89 -1.82 10.68
CA ALA A 156 -4.46 -2.34 11.98
C ALA A 156 -4.04 -3.83 11.90
N LYS A 157 -4.74 -4.64 11.11
CA LYS A 157 -4.40 -6.04 10.85
C LYS A 157 -3.03 -6.17 10.20
N ASP A 158 -2.75 -5.39 9.17
CA ASP A 158 -1.44 -5.37 8.50
C ASP A 158 -0.33 -4.99 9.50
N TYR A 159 -0.57 -3.97 10.30
CA TYR A 159 0.38 -3.55 11.34
C TYR A 159 0.74 -4.67 12.32
N PHE A 160 -0.25 -5.40 12.83
CA PHE A 160 0.00 -6.49 13.80
C PHE A 160 0.53 -7.77 13.14
N THR A 161 0.15 -8.05 11.90
CA THR A 161 0.74 -9.14 11.09
C THR A 161 2.23 -8.89 10.87
N ASN A 162 2.59 -7.64 10.56
CA ASN A 162 3.97 -7.20 10.36
C ASN A 162 4.60 -6.60 11.63
N TRP A 163 4.10 -6.93 12.82
CA TRP A 163 4.48 -6.28 14.07
C TRP A 163 5.99 -6.32 14.34
N GLY A 164 6.68 -7.41 13.98
CA GLY A 164 8.14 -7.51 14.14
C GLY A 164 8.94 -6.45 13.36
N LYS A 165 8.38 -5.87 12.29
CA LYS A 165 8.98 -4.74 11.54
C LYS A 165 8.54 -3.38 12.08
N HIS A 166 7.51 -3.36 12.91
CA HIS A 166 6.83 -2.13 13.34
C HIS A 166 6.82 -1.93 14.86
N PHE A 167 7.40 -2.83 15.66
CA PHE A 167 7.36 -2.80 17.12
C PHE A 167 7.98 -1.52 17.73
N LEU A 168 8.82 -0.81 16.99
CA LEU A 168 9.38 0.49 17.38
C LEU A 168 8.39 1.65 17.23
N PHE A 169 7.25 1.41 16.59
CA PHE A 169 6.18 2.37 16.40
C PHE A 169 4.98 2.03 17.29
N THR A 170 4.09 2.99 17.43
CA THR A 170 2.72 2.83 17.93
C THR A 170 1.77 3.44 16.93
N LEU A 171 0.62 2.80 16.71
CA LEU A 171 -0.46 3.38 15.95
C LEU A 171 -1.25 4.33 16.84
N GLN A 172 -1.35 5.59 16.42
CA GLN A 172 -2.21 6.58 17.05
C GLN A 172 -3.38 6.91 16.13
N PRO A 173 -4.62 6.99 16.66
CA PRO A 173 -5.75 7.46 15.88
C PRO A 173 -5.52 8.93 15.48
N ASN A 174 -5.73 9.25 14.21
CA ASN A 174 -5.70 10.61 13.66
C ASN A 174 -6.91 10.83 12.76
N GLY A 175 -8.00 11.32 13.34
CA GLY A 175 -9.30 11.44 12.66
C GLY A 175 -9.74 10.09 12.09
N ASN A 176 -9.87 10.02 10.77
CA ASN A 176 -10.31 8.82 10.04
C ASN A 176 -9.18 7.83 9.70
N SER A 177 -7.92 8.12 10.07
CA SER A 177 -6.76 7.29 9.73
C SER A 177 -5.89 6.98 10.95
N PHE A 178 -4.86 6.15 10.77
CA PHE A 178 -3.85 5.88 11.80
C PHE A 178 -2.49 6.42 11.38
N GLN A 179 -1.76 7.00 12.34
CA GLN A 179 -0.38 7.41 12.13
C GLN A 179 0.58 6.54 12.93
N LYS A 180 1.71 6.17 12.31
CA LYS A 180 2.82 5.50 12.97
C LYS A 180 3.65 6.55 13.71
N LYS A 181 3.67 6.49 15.04
CA LYS A 181 4.51 7.33 15.90
C LYS A 181 5.61 6.49 16.53
N ILE A 182 6.82 7.03 16.63
CA ILE A 182 7.93 6.33 17.30
C ILE A 182 7.58 6.11 18.78
N SER A 183 7.77 4.89 19.24
CA SER A 183 7.62 4.51 20.64
C SER A 183 8.97 4.60 21.33
N PHE A 184 9.24 5.71 22.02
CA PHE A 184 10.49 5.90 22.78
C PHE A 184 10.74 4.78 23.80
N LEU A 185 9.66 4.22 24.38
CA LEU A 185 9.75 3.09 25.30
C LEU A 185 10.10 1.78 24.59
N ALA A 186 9.73 1.60 23.31
CA ALA A 186 10.15 0.43 22.52
C ALA A 186 11.62 0.57 22.09
N VAL A 187 12.02 1.76 21.67
CA VAL A 187 13.41 2.11 21.34
C VAL A 187 14.30 1.84 22.56
N GLY A 188 13.93 2.36 23.75
CA GLY A 188 14.70 2.16 24.98
C GLY A 188 14.86 0.69 25.36
N LEU A 189 13.78 -0.10 25.33
CA LEU A 189 13.87 -1.55 25.61
C LEU A 189 14.76 -2.29 24.61
N PHE A 190 14.65 -1.94 23.33
CA PHE A 190 15.47 -2.56 22.29
C PHE A 190 16.96 -2.21 22.44
N SER A 191 17.27 -0.93 22.69
CA SER A 191 18.64 -0.47 22.92
C SER A 191 19.31 -1.13 24.13
N VAL A 192 18.59 -1.26 25.26
CA VAL A 192 19.10 -1.96 26.46
C VAL A 192 19.41 -3.44 26.16
N SER A 193 18.59 -4.08 25.33
CA SER A 193 18.78 -5.48 24.94
C SER A 193 20.02 -5.67 24.06
N ILE A 194 20.27 -4.73 23.15
CA ILE A 194 21.50 -4.71 22.34
C ILE A 194 22.72 -4.59 23.24
N ILE A 195 22.72 -3.65 24.20
CA ILE A 195 23.85 -3.45 25.11
C ILE A 195 24.16 -4.73 25.91
N LEU A 196 23.14 -5.42 26.41
CA LEU A 196 23.28 -6.69 27.13
C LEU A 196 23.79 -7.86 26.27
N THR A 197 23.64 -7.76 24.95
CA THR A 197 24.18 -8.73 24.00
C THR A 197 25.69 -8.56 23.81
N PHE A 198 26.21 -7.33 23.95
CA PHE A 198 27.63 -7.02 23.73
C PHE A 198 28.46 -6.89 25.01
N PHE A 199 27.84 -6.84 26.21
CA PHE A 199 28.56 -6.71 27.49
C PHE A 199 27.68 -7.19 28.68
N PRO A 200 28.13 -8.08 29.61
CA PRO A 200 29.36 -8.87 29.68
C PRO A 200 29.19 -10.38 29.35
N LEU A 201 27.98 -10.85 28.98
CA LEU A 201 27.68 -12.27 28.71
C LEU A 201 27.16 -12.47 27.28
N PRO A 202 28.05 -12.65 26.29
CA PRO A 202 27.80 -12.29 24.89
C PRO A 202 26.85 -13.21 24.10
N ILE A 203 26.44 -14.37 24.64
CA ILE A 203 25.62 -15.34 23.89
C ILE A 203 24.35 -15.75 24.66
N LEU A 204 24.47 -16.34 25.85
CA LEU A 204 23.29 -16.69 26.66
C LEU A 204 22.58 -15.45 27.21
N GLY A 205 23.33 -14.45 27.68
CA GLY A 205 22.77 -13.21 28.25
C GLY A 205 22.03 -12.38 27.20
N GLY A 206 22.59 -12.27 26.00
CA GLY A 206 21.97 -11.57 24.87
C GLY A 206 20.66 -12.21 24.41
N LEU A 207 20.63 -13.54 24.22
CA LEU A 207 19.41 -14.26 23.81
C LEU A 207 18.30 -14.17 24.87
N ILE A 208 18.66 -14.29 26.15
CA ILE A 208 17.71 -14.14 27.26
C ILE A 208 17.19 -12.69 27.32
N GLY A 209 18.06 -11.68 27.16
CA GLY A 209 17.68 -10.27 27.12
C GLY A 209 16.71 -9.95 25.98
N LEU A 210 16.99 -10.44 24.77
CA LEU A 210 16.09 -10.29 23.62
C LEU A 210 14.75 -10.99 23.83
N ALA A 211 14.73 -12.18 24.42
CA ALA A 211 13.50 -12.90 24.74
C ALA A 211 12.64 -12.16 25.79
N VAL A 212 13.27 -11.64 26.84
CA VAL A 212 12.59 -10.83 27.88
C VAL A 212 12.01 -9.56 27.27
N THR A 213 12.77 -8.86 26.43
CA THR A 213 12.32 -7.66 25.74
C THR A 213 11.20 -7.95 24.76
N TYR A 214 11.26 -9.04 24.02
CA TYR A 214 10.17 -9.50 23.17
C TYR A 214 8.88 -9.74 23.97
N ILE A 215 8.96 -10.44 25.10
CA ILE A 215 7.80 -10.68 25.99
C ILE A 215 7.23 -9.37 26.54
N TRP A 216 8.09 -8.42 26.93
CA TRP A 216 7.67 -7.10 27.40
C TRP A 216 7.00 -6.27 26.30
N LEU A 217 7.56 -6.28 25.10
CA LEU A 217 6.97 -5.63 23.93
C LEU A 217 5.62 -6.26 23.54
N GLN A 218 5.47 -7.58 23.67
CA GLN A 218 4.20 -8.28 23.45
C GLN A 218 3.16 -7.92 24.53
N LYS A 219 3.54 -7.91 25.82
CA LYS A 219 2.65 -7.50 26.92
C LYS A 219 2.13 -6.07 26.76
N ARG A 220 2.89 -5.20 26.11
CA ARG A 220 2.50 -3.81 25.84
C ARG A 220 1.33 -3.70 24.88
N ILE A 221 1.18 -4.63 23.95
CA ILE A 221 0.17 -4.54 22.88
C ILE A 221 -1.23 -4.31 23.47
N SER A 222 -1.63 -5.08 24.49
CA SER A 222 -2.95 -4.92 25.11
C SER A 222 -3.13 -3.58 25.84
N ARG A 223 -2.06 -3.02 26.42
CA ARG A 223 -2.10 -1.80 27.24
C ARG A 223 -2.00 -0.53 26.41
N ASP A 224 -0.96 -0.41 25.59
CA ASP A 224 -0.65 0.83 24.86
C ASP A 224 -1.53 1.01 23.63
N TYR A 225 -2.11 -0.06 23.11
CA TYR A 225 -3.06 -0.02 21.99
C TYR A 225 -4.51 -0.17 22.44
N SER A 226 -4.79 -0.08 23.75
CA SER A 226 -6.15 -0.16 24.28
C SER A 226 -7.09 0.87 23.65
N ALA A 227 -6.62 2.11 23.48
CA ALA A 227 -7.36 3.16 22.78
C ALA A 227 -7.58 2.84 21.29
N LEU A 228 -6.59 2.20 20.64
CA LEU A 228 -6.75 1.73 19.26
C LEU A 228 -7.81 0.64 19.16
N PHE A 229 -7.73 -0.39 20.01
CA PHE A 229 -8.72 -1.47 20.02
C PHE A 229 -10.12 -0.96 20.33
N SER A 230 -10.25 -0.07 21.31
CA SER A 230 -11.51 0.62 21.60
C SER A 230 -12.02 1.41 20.38
N SER A 231 -11.15 2.11 19.66
CA SER A 231 -11.51 2.84 18.43
C SER A 231 -11.89 1.96 17.24
N LEU A 232 -11.57 0.66 17.31
CA LEU A 232 -11.95 -0.38 16.35
C LEU A 232 -13.15 -1.22 16.84
N SER A 233 -13.74 -0.86 17.98
CA SER A 233 -14.80 -1.62 18.66
C SER A 233 -14.38 -3.04 19.09
N ILE A 234 -13.10 -3.22 19.41
CA ILE A 234 -12.50 -4.50 19.83
C ILE A 234 -12.31 -4.53 21.34
N GLN A 235 -12.77 -5.60 21.99
CA GLN A 235 -12.51 -5.83 23.41
C GLN A 235 -11.07 -6.31 23.64
N THR A 236 -10.35 -5.59 24.51
CA THR A 236 -8.91 -5.80 24.78
C THR A 236 -8.61 -7.00 25.68
N ASN A 237 -9.63 -7.54 26.35
CA ASN A 237 -9.48 -8.59 27.37
C ASN A 237 -8.89 -9.89 26.80
N SER A 238 -9.03 -10.14 25.50
CA SER A 238 -8.51 -11.33 24.79
C SER A 238 -7.06 -11.19 24.29
N ILE A 239 -6.49 -9.97 24.28
CA ILE A 239 -5.22 -9.64 23.59
C ILE A 239 -3.99 -9.76 24.52
N SER A 240 -4.14 -10.33 25.71
CA SER A 240 -3.05 -10.42 26.69
C SER A 240 -2.15 -11.66 26.51
N GLY A 241 -0.88 -11.52 26.92
CA GLY A 241 0.07 -12.62 27.07
C GLY A 241 1.14 -12.73 25.98
N ILE A 242 1.83 -13.88 25.96
CA ILE A 242 2.78 -14.25 24.90
C ILE A 242 1.95 -14.54 23.63
N MET A 243 2.34 -13.99 22.48
CA MET A 243 1.56 -13.97 21.22
C MET A 243 0.43 -12.93 21.12
N ALA A 244 0.49 -11.85 21.91
CA ALA A 244 -0.46 -10.74 21.83
C ALA A 244 -0.62 -10.17 20.41
N SER A 245 0.44 -10.12 19.58
CA SER A 245 0.31 -9.65 18.19
C SER A 245 -0.54 -10.59 17.33
N LYS A 246 -0.36 -11.92 17.46
CA LYS A 246 -1.16 -12.91 16.72
C LYS A 246 -2.62 -12.88 17.16
N LYS A 247 -2.86 -12.77 18.47
CA LYS A 247 -4.22 -12.63 19.02
C LYS A 247 -4.87 -11.33 18.55
N ALA A 248 -4.12 -10.22 18.52
CA ALA A 248 -4.62 -8.95 17.97
C ALA A 248 -5.02 -9.09 16.50
N THR A 249 -4.17 -9.72 15.66
CA THR A 249 -4.51 -9.99 14.26
C THR A 249 -5.83 -10.77 14.13
N GLN A 250 -5.98 -11.86 14.89
CA GLN A 250 -7.17 -12.70 14.83
C GLN A 250 -8.44 -11.94 15.27
N VAL A 251 -8.38 -11.21 16.39
CA VAL A 251 -9.54 -10.47 16.88
C VAL A 251 -9.92 -9.32 15.93
N ILE A 252 -8.93 -8.68 15.28
CA ILE A 252 -9.20 -7.68 14.24
C ILE A 252 -9.85 -8.34 13.01
N GLU A 253 -9.37 -9.51 12.60
CA GLU A 253 -9.94 -10.27 11.47
C GLU A 253 -11.40 -10.68 11.72
N ASP A 254 -11.70 -11.20 12.92
CA ASP A 254 -13.07 -11.51 13.33
C ASP A 254 -13.97 -10.25 13.29
N SER A 255 -13.44 -9.11 13.75
CA SER A 255 -14.15 -7.83 13.72
C SER A 255 -14.36 -7.28 12.30
N ILE A 256 -13.41 -7.51 11.38
CA ILE A 256 -13.59 -7.20 9.95
C ILE A 256 -14.75 -8.02 9.41
N PHE A 257 -14.72 -9.34 9.62
CA PHE A 257 -15.76 -10.24 9.14
C PHE A 257 -17.15 -9.90 9.70
N GLU A 258 -17.23 -9.50 10.97
CA GLU A 258 -18.49 -9.00 11.56
C GLU A 258 -18.98 -7.74 10.84
N THR A 259 -18.09 -6.78 10.59
CA THR A 259 -18.43 -5.51 9.91
C THR A 259 -18.84 -5.72 8.45
N GLU A 260 -18.16 -6.61 7.73
CA GLU A 260 -18.53 -7.01 6.37
C GLU A 260 -19.90 -7.69 6.33
N ASN A 261 -20.21 -8.52 7.32
CA ASN A 261 -21.53 -9.13 7.44
C ASN A 261 -22.62 -8.10 7.74
N GLU A 262 -22.35 -7.11 8.60
CA GLU A 262 -23.26 -6.00 8.86
C GLU A 262 -23.47 -5.14 7.61
N LEU A 263 -22.40 -4.84 6.87
CA LEU A 263 -22.46 -4.13 5.60
C LEU A 263 -23.30 -4.90 4.58
N ARG A 264 -23.09 -6.20 4.43
CA ARG A 264 -23.91 -7.05 3.54
C ARG A 264 -25.39 -7.03 3.93
N LYS A 265 -25.71 -7.19 5.22
CA LYS A 265 -27.10 -7.10 5.71
C LYS A 265 -27.69 -5.71 5.46
N TYR A 266 -26.89 -4.66 5.65
CA TYR A 266 -27.29 -3.28 5.39
C TYR A 266 -27.65 -3.07 3.91
N ARG A 267 -26.81 -3.53 2.97
CA ARG A 267 -27.08 -3.47 1.53
C ARG A 267 -28.37 -4.20 1.15
N GLN A 268 -28.51 -5.45 1.60
CA GLN A 268 -29.65 -6.32 1.31
C GLN A 268 -30.99 -5.76 1.83
N ASN A 269 -30.98 -5.11 3.00
CA ASN A 269 -32.20 -4.61 3.64
C ASN A 269 -32.66 -3.24 3.11
N ASN A 270 -31.82 -2.51 2.39
CA ASN A 270 -32.13 -1.15 1.95
C ASN A 270 -32.28 -1.06 0.43
N PHE A 271 -31.22 -1.34 -0.33
CA PHE A 271 -31.21 -1.22 -1.80
C PHE A 271 -30.47 -2.40 -2.45
N PRO A 272 -31.00 -3.64 -2.38
CA PRO A 272 -30.34 -4.81 -2.97
C PRO A 272 -30.09 -4.67 -4.49
N GLU A 273 -30.89 -3.89 -5.19
CA GLU A 273 -30.80 -3.70 -6.64
C GLU A 273 -29.60 -2.84 -7.11
N ILE A 274 -28.95 -2.12 -6.17
CA ILE A 274 -27.78 -1.27 -6.46
C ILE A 274 -26.46 -1.89 -5.96
N GLU A 275 -26.48 -3.08 -5.35
CA GLU A 275 -25.30 -3.75 -4.77
C GLU A 275 -24.14 -3.88 -5.76
N LYS A 276 -24.41 -4.09 -7.05
CA LYS A 276 -23.37 -4.20 -8.09
C LYS A 276 -22.58 -2.90 -8.35
N TYR A 277 -23.09 -1.75 -7.94
CA TYR A 277 -22.43 -0.46 -8.08
C TYR A 277 -21.48 -0.17 -6.92
N GLU A 278 -21.64 -0.92 -5.83
CA GLU A 278 -20.84 -0.82 -4.62
C GLU A 278 -19.52 -1.58 -4.78
N LEU A 279 -18.51 -1.20 -3.99
CA LEU A 279 -17.25 -1.92 -3.97
C LEU A 279 -17.46 -3.38 -3.51
N PRO A 280 -16.91 -4.36 -4.25
CA PRO A 280 -16.84 -5.73 -3.79
C PRO A 280 -15.95 -5.75 -2.54
N ARG A 281 -16.49 -6.29 -1.44
CA ARG A 281 -15.79 -6.56 -0.19
C ARG A 281 -16.26 -7.92 0.28
#